data_AF-A0A0G4EF32-F1
#
_entry.id   AF-A0A0G4EF32-F1
#
_cell.length_a   1.000
_cell.length_b   1.000
_cell.length_c   1.000
_cell.angle_alpha   90.00
_cell.angle_beta   90.00
_cell.angle_gamma   90.00
#
_symmetry.space_group_name_H-M   'P 1'
#
loop_
_entity.id
_entity.type
_entity.pdbx_description
1 polymer ?
#
loop_
_entity_poly.entity_id
_entity_poly.type
_entity_poly.pdbx_seq_one_letter_code
_entity_poly.pdbx_strand_id
1 'polypeptide(L)'
;MDPSIAVSVFWLVLSLLRQALHLCINIAGYLIRIILTVLPTIIHGLASLVWELTVEACRQLGWKMTTAIMLMGIGAIVIGGFALHWCAAALASTRRARPVPAPRPYRRHVIGGDVWVRKAARPRQIENENRQDDAEGDATCGICASSMRGLSVRQYPCCMSKVCTSCYKTWRVERGTCPYCNVDLDQLERKAKLMERMALHGDAIRRARRTCL
;
A
#
# COMPACT_ATOMS: atom_id res chain seq x y z
N MET A 1 49.20 -20.65 -68.97
CA MET A 1 48.86 -20.05 -67.67
C MET A 1 49.11 -21.11 -66.62
N ASP A 2 50.10 -20.89 -65.76
CA ASP A 2 50.50 -21.91 -64.79
C ASP A 2 49.49 -22.00 -63.64
N PRO A 3 49.00 -23.20 -63.31
CA PRO A 3 47.99 -23.40 -62.27
C PRO A 3 48.47 -22.93 -60.88
N SER A 4 49.78 -22.87 -60.65
CA SER A 4 50.39 -22.35 -59.42
C SER A 4 50.07 -20.88 -59.15
N ILE A 5 49.99 -20.05 -60.21
CA ILE A 5 49.66 -18.63 -60.11
C ILE A 5 48.19 -18.47 -59.71
N ALA A 6 47.29 -19.25 -60.32
CA ALA A 6 45.85 -19.19 -60.03
C ALA A 6 45.54 -19.54 -58.56
N VAL A 7 46.19 -20.58 -58.03
CA VAL A 7 46.03 -20.98 -56.61
C VAL A 7 46.55 -19.89 -55.68
N SER A 8 47.70 -19.28 -55.99
CA SER A 8 48.28 -18.20 -55.16
C SER A 8 47.38 -16.96 -55.12
N VAL A 9 46.82 -16.57 -56.27
CA VAL A 9 45.85 -15.45 -56.36
C VAL A 9 44.59 -15.77 -55.57
N PHE A 10 44.07 -16.99 -55.68
CA PHE A 10 42.88 -17.42 -54.93
C PHE A 10 43.08 -17.30 -53.41
N TRP A 11 44.22 -17.76 -52.88
CA TRP A 11 44.53 -17.64 -51.45
C TRP A 11 44.71 -16.19 -50.99
N LEU A 12 45.33 -15.33 -51.81
CA LEU A 12 45.44 -13.90 -51.52
C LEU A 12 44.06 -13.24 -51.44
N VAL A 13 43.17 -13.53 -52.40
CA VAL A 13 41.79 -13.01 -52.41
C VAL A 13 41.01 -13.49 -51.19
N LEU A 14 41.12 -14.78 -50.83
CA LEU A 14 40.45 -15.33 -49.65
C LEU A 14 40.98 -14.71 -48.35
N SER A 15 42.30 -14.47 -48.26
CA SER A 15 42.93 -13.79 -47.12
C SER A 15 42.44 -12.35 -46.99
N LEU A 16 42.37 -11.59 -48.09
CA LEU A 16 41.85 -10.22 -48.11
C LEU A 16 40.37 -10.17 -47.74
N LEU A 17 39.55 -11.09 -48.27
CA LEU A 17 38.13 -11.22 -47.91
C LEU A 17 37.96 -11.51 -46.41
N ARG A 18 38.78 -12.40 -45.84
CA ARG A 18 38.75 -12.71 -44.41
C ARG A 18 39.14 -11.50 -43.56
N GLN A 19 40.18 -10.76 -43.96
CA GLN A 19 40.60 -9.54 -43.26
C GLN A 19 39.53 -8.46 -43.34
N ALA A 20 38.92 -8.25 -44.51
CA ALA A 20 37.82 -7.32 -44.70
C ALA A 20 36.61 -7.70 -43.84
N LEU A 21 36.24 -8.99 -43.77
CA LEU A 21 35.15 -9.47 -42.93
C LEU A 21 35.42 -9.21 -41.45
N HIS A 22 36.63 -9.49 -40.97
CA HIS A 22 37.02 -9.19 -39.58
C HIS A 22 36.96 -7.70 -39.26
N LEU A 23 37.39 -6.84 -40.20
CA LEU A 23 37.31 -5.39 -40.04
C LEU A 23 35.85 -4.93 -39.95
N CYS A 24 34.98 -5.43 -40.84
CA CYS A 24 33.55 -5.12 -40.83
C CYS A 24 32.88 -5.53 -39.50
N ILE A 25 33.18 -6.73 -38.98
CA ILE A 25 32.64 -7.21 -37.71
C ILE A 25 33.11 -6.31 -36.54
N ASN A 26 34.38 -5.92 -36.52
CA ASN A 26 34.91 -5.05 -35.47
C ASN A 26 34.30 -3.65 -35.52
N ILE A 27 34.15 -3.07 -36.71
CA ILE A 27 33.51 -1.75 -36.90
C ILE A 27 32.05 -1.82 -36.47
N ALA A 28 31.30 -2.84 -36.90
CA ALA A 28 29.91 -3.04 -36.49
C ALA A 28 29.78 -3.19 -34.97
N GLY A 29 30.66 -3.97 -34.35
CA GLY A 29 30.71 -4.13 -32.89
C GLY A 29 31.00 -2.82 -32.15
N TYR A 30 31.90 -1.99 -32.68
CA TYR A 30 32.22 -0.68 -32.11
C TYR A 30 31.05 0.30 -32.22
N LEU A 31 30.38 0.35 -33.38
CA LEU A 31 29.19 1.17 -33.59
C LEU A 31 28.05 0.76 -32.64
N ILE A 32 27.80 -0.54 -32.48
CA ILE A 32 26.79 -1.04 -31.54
C ILE A 32 27.12 -0.62 -30.11
N ARG A 33 28.39 -0.72 -29.68
CA ARG A 33 28.80 -0.26 -28.33
C ARG A 33 28.63 1.24 -28.15
N ILE A 34 28.96 2.06 -29.15
CA ILE A 34 28.71 3.51 -29.10
C ILE A 34 27.21 3.78 -28.98
N ILE A 35 26.38 3.16 -29.81
CA ILE A 35 24.93 3.35 -29.76
C ILE A 35 24.38 2.95 -28.39
N LEU A 36 24.77 1.79 -27.85
CA LEU A 36 24.29 1.31 -26.55
C LEU A 36 24.75 2.15 -25.36
N THR A 37 25.84 2.91 -25.47
CA THR A 37 26.37 3.74 -24.37
C THR A 37 25.94 5.20 -24.48
N VAL A 38 25.94 5.76 -25.69
CA VAL A 38 25.63 7.16 -25.95
C VAL A 38 24.13 7.40 -26.06
N LEU A 39 23.37 6.47 -26.67
CA LEU A 39 21.93 6.68 -26.87
C LEU A 39 21.15 6.83 -25.55
N PRO A 40 21.39 6.02 -24.49
CA PRO A 40 20.69 6.18 -23.22
C PRO A 40 21.01 7.50 -22.51
N THR A 41 22.24 7.98 -22.62
CA THR A 41 22.64 9.26 -22.00
C THR A 41 21.99 10.45 -22.71
N ILE A 42 21.90 10.42 -24.04
CA ILE A 42 21.14 11.40 -24.82
C ILE A 42 19.65 11.34 -24.46
N ILE A 43 19.04 10.16 -24.43
CA ILE A 43 17.62 9.99 -24.09
C ILE A 43 17.34 10.53 -22.69
N HIS A 44 18.18 10.21 -21.70
CA HIS A 44 18.02 10.69 -20.34
C HIS A 44 18.18 12.21 -20.23
N GLY A 45 19.14 12.79 -20.96
CA GLY A 45 19.31 14.25 -21.04
C GLY A 45 18.10 14.95 -21.65
N LEU A 46 17.56 14.42 -22.75
CA LEU A 46 16.35 14.94 -23.39
C LEU A 46 15.13 14.81 -22.47
N ALA A 47 14.96 13.67 -21.78
CA ALA A 47 13.87 13.47 -20.83
C ALA A 47 13.94 14.47 -19.67
N SER A 48 15.14 14.73 -19.13
CA SER A 48 15.35 15.74 -18.09
C SER A 48 15.01 17.15 -18.57
N LEU A 49 15.37 17.49 -19.81
CA LEU A 49 15.09 18.80 -20.41
C LEU A 49 13.59 19.00 -20.67
N VAL A 50 12.91 17.97 -21.17
CA VAL A 50 11.45 17.97 -21.32
C VAL A 50 10.76 18.09 -19.97
N TRP A 51 11.25 17.40 -18.94
CA TRP A 51 10.70 17.50 -17.59
C TRP A 51 10.81 18.92 -17.04
N GLU A 52 11.99 19.55 -17.11
CA GLU A 52 12.20 20.94 -16.67
C GLU A 52 11.31 21.92 -17.44
N LEU A 53 11.21 21.78 -18.77
CA LEU A 53 10.28 22.60 -19.58
C LEU A 53 8.82 22.39 -19.18
N THR A 54 8.43 21.16 -18.86
CA THR A 54 7.06 20.83 -18.45
C THR A 54 6.77 21.39 -17.05
N VAL A 55 7.72 21.30 -16.12
CA VAL A 55 7.60 21.87 -14.77
C VAL A 55 7.52 23.38 -14.84
N GLU A 56 8.35 24.04 -15.65
CA GLU A 56 8.32 25.50 -15.80
C GLU A 56 7.04 25.97 -16.51
N ALA A 57 6.59 25.25 -17.54
CA ALA A 57 5.28 25.50 -18.16
C ALA A 57 4.12 25.28 -17.17
N CYS A 58 4.17 24.23 -16.36
CA CYS A 58 3.21 23.99 -15.28
C CYS A 58 3.31 25.03 -14.16
N ARG A 59 4.47 25.62 -13.91
CA ARG A 59 4.63 26.71 -12.93
C ARG A 59 3.97 27.99 -13.44
N GLN A 60 4.11 28.27 -14.74
CA GLN A 60 3.51 29.42 -15.43
C GLN A 60 1.98 29.27 -15.60
N LEU A 61 1.48 28.06 -15.93
CA LEU A 61 0.05 27.79 -16.11
C LEU A 61 -0.66 27.33 -14.82
N GLY A 62 0.10 26.87 -13.83
CA GLY A 62 -0.38 26.07 -12.70
C GLY A 62 -1.35 26.79 -11.78
N TRP A 63 -1.22 28.10 -11.59
CA TRP A 63 -2.13 28.79 -10.67
C TRP A 63 -3.56 28.89 -11.21
N LYS A 64 -3.73 28.85 -12.54
CA LYS A 64 -5.06 28.93 -13.18
C LYS A 64 -5.70 27.56 -13.42
N MET A 65 -4.89 26.54 -13.74
CA MET A 65 -5.42 25.19 -14.01
C MET A 65 -5.63 24.37 -12.72
N THR A 66 -4.78 24.52 -11.70
CA THR A 66 -4.97 23.79 -10.43
C THR A 66 -6.20 24.27 -9.67
N THR A 67 -6.49 25.57 -9.71
CA THR A 67 -7.72 26.14 -9.14
C THR A 67 -8.97 25.63 -9.86
N ALA A 68 -8.95 25.57 -11.20
CA ALA A 68 -10.06 25.02 -11.97
C ALA A 68 -10.31 23.52 -11.70
N ILE A 69 -9.25 22.70 -11.63
CA ILE A 69 -9.37 21.25 -11.35
C ILE A 69 -9.89 21.02 -9.93
N MET A 70 -9.38 21.78 -8.94
CA MET A 70 -9.87 21.69 -7.56
C MET A 70 -11.34 22.10 -7.45
N LEU A 71 -11.76 23.18 -8.11
CA LEU A 71 -13.15 23.62 -8.10
C LEU A 71 -14.09 22.60 -8.77
N MET A 72 -13.68 22.01 -9.90
CA MET A 72 -14.45 20.96 -10.57
C MET A 72 -14.55 19.68 -9.72
N GLY A 73 -13.47 19.29 -9.04
CA GLY A 73 -13.46 18.14 -8.13
C GLY A 73 -14.40 18.33 -6.94
N ILE A 74 -14.37 19.52 -6.30
CA ILE A 74 -15.27 19.85 -5.18
C ILE A 74 -16.72 19.87 -5.66
N GLY A 75 -17.00 20.45 -6.83
CA GLY A 75 -18.34 20.48 -7.42
C GLY A 75 -18.90 19.07 -7.64
N ALA A 76 -18.11 18.16 -8.21
CA ALA A 76 -18.52 16.78 -8.44
C ALA A 76 -18.82 16.02 -7.13
N ILE A 77 -18.03 16.23 -6.08
CA ILE A 77 -18.25 15.61 -4.77
C ILE A 77 -19.56 16.10 -4.14
N VAL A 78 -19.82 17.41 -4.19
CA VAL A 78 -21.06 18.00 -3.64
C VAL A 78 -22.27 17.47 -4.40
N ILE A 79 -22.26 17.51 -5.74
CA ILE A 79 -23.37 17.04 -6.57
C ILE A 79 -23.62 15.53 -6.34
N GLY A 80 -22.56 14.72 -6.30
CA GLY A 80 -22.65 13.29 -6.02
C GLY A 80 -23.23 13.00 -4.63
N GLY A 81 -22.80 13.76 -3.60
CA GLY A 81 -23.33 13.66 -2.25
C GLY A 81 -24.83 13.99 -2.16
N PHE A 82 -25.28 15.05 -2.84
CA PHE A 82 -26.70 15.41 -2.90
C PHE A 82 -27.53 14.34 -3.61
N ALA A 83 -27.05 13.81 -4.73
CA ALA A 83 -27.73 12.74 -5.46
C ALA A 83 -27.88 11.46 -4.61
N LEU A 84 -26.81 11.06 -3.90
CA LEU A 84 -26.84 9.93 -2.97
C LEU A 84 -27.82 10.15 -1.82
N HIS A 85 -27.85 11.35 -1.26
CA HIS A 85 -28.78 11.71 -0.19
C HIS A 85 -30.25 11.65 -0.67
N TRP A 86 -30.54 12.16 -1.86
CA TRP A 86 -31.87 12.10 -2.47
C TRP A 86 -32.31 10.67 -2.79
N CYS A 87 -31.40 9.87 -3.34
CA CYS A 87 -31.65 8.44 -3.58
C CYS A 87 -31.93 7.70 -2.27
N ALA A 88 -31.17 7.96 -1.20
CA ALA A 88 -31.41 7.37 0.10
C ALA A 88 -32.77 7.79 0.69
N ALA A 89 -33.15 9.06 0.56
CA ALA A 89 -34.45 9.57 1.00
C ALA A 89 -35.62 8.94 0.22
N ALA A 90 -35.49 8.77 -1.10
CA ALA A 90 -36.49 8.11 -1.93
C ALA A 90 -36.62 6.60 -1.60
N LEU A 91 -35.50 5.92 -1.31
CA LEU A 91 -35.53 4.54 -0.84
C LEU A 91 -36.13 4.41 0.57
N ALA A 92 -35.98 5.42 1.42
CA ALA A 92 -36.60 5.44 2.75
C ALA A 92 -38.11 5.68 2.67
N SER A 93 -38.59 6.53 1.75
CA SER A 93 -40.02 6.80 1.58
C SER A 93 -40.79 5.58 1.04
N THR A 94 -40.21 4.85 0.09
CA THR A 94 -40.82 3.61 -0.45
C THR A 94 -40.95 2.51 0.60
N ARG A 95 -40.07 2.43 1.60
CA ARG A 95 -40.18 1.44 2.69
C ARG A 95 -41.33 1.71 3.64
N ARG A 96 -41.82 2.96 3.75
CA ARG A 96 -42.99 3.30 4.58
C ARG A 96 -44.32 2.88 3.94
N ALA A 97 -44.33 2.58 2.64
CA ALA A 97 -45.52 2.10 1.92
C ALA A 97 -45.66 0.57 1.95
N ARG A 98 -45.03 -0.15 2.90
CA ARG A 98 -45.36 -1.57 3.08
C ARG A 98 -46.79 -1.68 3.62
N PRO A 99 -47.71 -2.36 2.93
CA PRO A 99 -49.05 -2.60 3.45
C PRO A 99 -48.93 -3.34 4.77
N VAL A 100 -49.63 -2.83 5.79
CA VAL A 100 -49.74 -3.48 7.10
C VAL A 100 -50.25 -4.91 6.86
N PRO A 101 -49.51 -5.96 7.26
CA PRO A 101 -49.97 -7.32 7.09
C PRO A 101 -51.29 -7.49 7.83
N ALA A 102 -52.30 -8.02 7.14
CA ALA A 102 -53.62 -8.25 7.70
C ALA A 102 -53.54 -8.97 9.06
N PRO A 103 -54.36 -8.57 10.06
CA PRO A 103 -54.34 -9.18 11.38
C PRO A 103 -54.57 -10.68 11.25
N ARG A 104 -53.58 -11.48 11.68
CA ARG A 104 -53.72 -12.94 11.72
C ARG A 104 -54.79 -13.29 12.76
N PRO A 105 -55.68 -14.26 12.48
CA PRO A 105 -56.66 -14.71 13.45
C PRO A 105 -55.94 -15.28 14.68
N TYR A 106 -56.35 -14.78 15.85
CA TYR A 106 -55.83 -15.13 17.16
C TYR A 106 -56.04 -16.63 17.44
N ARG A 107 -54.99 -17.44 17.27
CA ARG A 107 -55.00 -18.87 17.63
C ARG A 107 -54.49 -19.02 19.07
N ARG A 108 -55.44 -19.23 19.99
CA ARG A 108 -55.19 -19.50 21.41
C ARG A 108 -54.49 -20.86 21.55
N HIS A 109 -53.17 -20.86 21.73
CA HIS A 109 -52.42 -22.05 22.13
C HIS A 109 -52.39 -22.17 23.65
N VAL A 110 -52.92 -23.28 24.15
CA VAL A 110 -52.90 -23.71 25.55
C VAL A 110 -51.48 -24.17 25.89
N ILE A 111 -50.99 -23.70 27.04
CA ILE A 111 -49.65 -23.92 27.58
C ILE A 111 -49.56 -25.34 28.15
N GLY A 112 -48.50 -26.06 27.78
CA GLY A 112 -48.11 -27.30 28.43
C GLY A 112 -46.65 -27.62 28.18
N GLY A 113 -45.85 -27.58 29.26
CA GLY A 113 -44.73 -28.48 29.53
C GLY A 113 -43.44 -28.38 28.70
N ASP A 114 -42.40 -27.89 29.37
CA ASP A 114 -41.06 -28.47 29.53
C ASP A 114 -40.02 -28.48 28.39
N VAL A 115 -38.91 -27.79 28.69
CA VAL A 115 -37.52 -28.28 28.67
C VAL A 115 -36.78 -28.46 27.31
N TRP A 116 -35.79 -27.57 27.16
CA TRP A 116 -34.43 -27.63 26.56
C TRP A 116 -34.15 -28.33 25.21
N VAL A 117 -33.56 -27.59 24.25
CA VAL A 117 -32.18 -27.78 23.69
C VAL A 117 -32.02 -27.14 22.28
N ARG A 118 -30.83 -26.52 22.07
CA ARG A 118 -30.03 -26.27 20.83
C ARG A 118 -30.09 -24.92 20.07
N LYS A 119 -28.94 -24.23 20.20
CA LYS A 119 -27.98 -23.72 19.19
C LYS A 119 -28.48 -22.99 17.92
N ALA A 120 -27.97 -21.76 17.85
CA ALA A 120 -27.26 -21.11 16.74
C ALA A 120 -28.05 -20.55 15.54
N ALA A 121 -28.26 -19.23 15.57
CA ALA A 121 -27.96 -18.34 14.45
C ALA A 121 -27.88 -16.87 14.94
N ARG A 122 -26.71 -16.23 14.78
CA ARG A 122 -26.56 -14.76 14.70
C ARG A 122 -26.57 -14.38 13.20
N PRO A 123 -26.69 -13.10 12.77
CA PRO A 123 -26.89 -11.87 13.54
C PRO A 123 -27.90 -10.86 12.92
N ARG A 124 -28.39 -9.91 13.73
CA ARG A 124 -28.73 -8.53 13.30
C ARG A 124 -28.96 -7.63 14.54
N GLN A 125 -27.95 -6.84 14.89
CA GLN A 125 -28.08 -5.54 15.56
C GLN A 125 -27.69 -4.55 14.46
N ILE A 126 -28.44 -3.54 14.00
CA ILE A 126 -29.31 -2.55 14.66
C ILE A 126 -28.60 -1.86 15.84
N GLU A 127 -27.77 -0.90 15.44
CA GLU A 127 -27.92 0.52 15.80
C GLU A 127 -27.26 1.01 17.11
N ASN A 128 -26.58 2.16 16.96
CA ASN A 128 -25.97 3.04 17.97
C ASN A 128 -24.51 2.78 18.34
N GLU A 129 -23.63 3.13 17.40
CA GLU A 129 -22.19 3.36 17.59
C GLU A 129 -21.96 4.72 18.27
N ASN A 130 -22.31 4.82 19.56
CA ASN A 130 -21.75 5.83 20.46
C ASN A 130 -21.88 5.40 21.93
N ARG A 131 -21.46 4.16 22.22
CA ARG A 131 -21.08 3.76 23.57
C ARG A 131 -19.58 3.57 23.58
N GLN A 132 -18.91 4.44 24.34
CA GLN A 132 -17.77 4.03 25.15
C GLN A 132 -18.24 2.86 26.00
N ASP A 133 -18.25 1.68 25.40
CA ASP A 133 -18.22 0.45 26.15
C ASP A 133 -16.78 0.35 26.63
N ASP A 134 -16.60 0.81 27.86
CA ASP A 134 -15.58 0.36 28.79
C ASP A 134 -15.79 -1.16 29.00
N ALA A 135 -15.62 -1.92 27.91
CA ALA A 135 -15.60 -3.35 27.92
C ALA A 135 -14.30 -3.71 28.61
N GLU A 136 -14.43 -3.95 29.90
CA GLU A 136 -13.58 -4.78 30.74
C GLU A 136 -13.52 -6.20 30.14
N GLY A 137 -13.03 -6.28 28.91
CA GLY A 137 -12.90 -7.47 28.08
C GLY A 137 -11.42 -7.82 27.98
N ASP A 138 -11.10 -9.01 28.48
CA ASP A 138 -9.78 -9.64 28.51
C ASP A 138 -8.72 -8.97 29.38
N ALA A 139 -8.98 -8.99 30.69
CA ALA A 139 -7.94 -8.89 31.70
C ALA A 139 -7.20 -10.23 31.89
N THR A 140 -6.94 -11.01 30.83
CA THR A 140 -6.17 -12.27 30.89
C THR A 140 -5.06 -12.25 29.86
N CYS A 141 -3.86 -12.72 30.24
CA CYS A 141 -2.75 -12.75 29.31
C CYS A 141 -2.88 -13.95 28.38
N GLY A 142 -2.86 -13.75 27.07
CA GLY A 142 -2.92 -14.86 26.10
C GLY A 142 -1.68 -15.78 26.05
N ILE A 143 -0.65 -15.55 26.87
CA ILE A 143 0.51 -16.45 27.01
C ILE A 143 0.37 -17.36 28.23
N CYS A 144 0.11 -16.79 29.41
CA CYS A 144 0.03 -17.56 30.66
C CYS A 144 -1.42 -17.83 31.14
N ALA A 145 -2.42 -17.36 30.39
CA ALA A 145 -3.84 -17.39 30.72
C ALA A 145 -4.22 -16.78 32.09
N SER A 146 -3.27 -16.12 32.77
CA SER A 146 -3.47 -15.56 34.10
C SER A 146 -4.09 -14.17 34.04
N SER A 147 -4.81 -13.80 35.10
CA SER A 147 -5.41 -12.46 35.24
C SER A 147 -4.33 -11.38 35.20
N MET A 148 -4.52 -10.37 34.35
CA MET A 148 -3.69 -9.18 34.23
C MET A 148 -4.08 -8.09 35.23
N ARG A 149 -5.09 -8.31 36.10
CA ARG A 149 -5.49 -7.36 37.14
C ARG A 149 -4.33 -7.17 38.14
N GLY A 150 -3.84 -5.93 38.26
CA GLY A 150 -2.74 -5.57 39.18
C GLY A 150 -1.33 -5.88 38.66
N LEU A 151 -1.18 -6.44 37.46
CA LEU A 151 0.12 -6.68 36.82
C LEU A 151 0.44 -5.58 35.82
N SER A 152 1.73 -5.23 35.69
CA SER A 152 2.19 -4.33 34.63
C SER A 152 1.92 -4.96 33.25
N VAL A 153 1.04 -4.34 32.47
CA VAL A 153 0.70 -4.79 31.11
C VAL A 153 1.62 -4.12 30.10
N ARG A 154 2.12 -4.91 29.15
CA ARG A 154 2.80 -4.42 27.95
C ARG A 154 2.00 -4.77 26.71
N GLN A 155 2.14 -3.91 25.69
CA GLN A 155 1.49 -4.06 24.41
C GLN A 155 2.54 -4.29 23.32
N TYR A 156 2.26 -5.21 22.40
CA TYR A 156 3.11 -5.42 21.23
C TYR A 156 2.89 -4.30 20.20
N PRO A 157 3.96 -3.67 19.67
CA PRO A 157 3.83 -2.57 18.70
C PRO A 157 3.31 -3.00 17.32
N CYS A 158 3.40 -4.29 16.98
CA CYS A 158 2.97 -4.81 15.67
C CYS A 158 1.47 -5.09 15.57
N CYS A 159 0.86 -5.64 16.63
CA CYS A 159 -0.52 -6.13 16.61
C CYS A 159 -1.38 -5.60 17.75
N MET A 160 -0.84 -4.70 18.58
CA MET A 160 -1.54 -4.07 19.70
C MET A 160 -2.09 -5.06 20.76
N SER A 161 -1.65 -6.33 20.74
CA SER A 161 -2.06 -7.34 21.72
C SER A 161 -1.40 -7.07 23.09
N LYS A 162 -2.18 -7.22 24.17
CA LYS A 162 -1.79 -6.96 25.55
C LYS A 162 -1.32 -8.26 26.24
N VAL A 163 -0.21 -8.19 26.97
CA VAL A 163 0.36 -9.32 27.73
C VAL A 163 1.00 -8.84 29.04
N CYS A 164 1.20 -9.75 30.01
CA CYS A 164 2.02 -9.47 31.19
C CYS A 164 3.45 -9.08 30.81
N THR A 165 4.04 -8.13 31.54
CA THR A 165 5.42 -7.69 31.31
C THR A 165 6.44 -8.82 31.50
N SER A 166 6.20 -9.75 32.44
CA SER A 166 7.03 -10.96 32.61
C SER A 166 7.02 -11.81 31.36
N CYS A 167 5.82 -12.15 30.88
CA CYS A 167 5.57 -12.97 29.71
C CYS A 167 6.14 -12.34 28.43
N TYR A 168 6.01 -11.02 28.29
CA TYR A 168 6.63 -10.26 27.21
C TYR A 168 8.16 -10.37 27.21
N LYS A 169 8.81 -10.20 28.38
CA LYS A 169 10.27 -10.24 28.50
C LYS A 169 10.81 -11.63 28.18
N THR A 170 10.22 -12.67 28.77
CA THR A 170 10.65 -14.07 28.55
C THR A 170 10.52 -14.44 27.07
N TRP A 171 9.35 -14.17 26.46
CA TRP A 171 9.13 -14.50 25.06
C TRP A 171 10.06 -13.74 24.11
N ARG A 172 10.36 -12.48 24.43
CA ARG A 172 11.31 -11.68 23.66
C ARG A 172 12.72 -12.26 23.71
N VAL A 173 13.18 -12.72 24.87
CA VAL A 173 14.51 -13.32 25.03
C VAL A 173 14.61 -14.68 24.31
N GLU A 174 13.56 -15.49 24.37
CA GLU A 174 13.59 -16.84 23.79
C GLU A 174 13.43 -16.86 22.27
N ARG A 175 12.51 -16.05 21.72
CA ARG A 175 12.12 -16.15 20.31
C ARG A 175 12.29 -14.86 19.51
N GLY A 176 12.38 -13.69 20.14
CA GLY A 176 12.49 -12.40 19.46
C GLY A 176 11.32 -12.03 18.52
N THR A 177 10.28 -12.85 18.44
CA THR A 177 9.14 -12.70 17.51
C THR A 177 7.82 -12.56 18.27
N CYS A 178 6.85 -11.90 17.65
CA CYS A 178 5.52 -11.75 18.23
C CYS A 178 4.75 -13.09 18.20
N PRO A 179 4.16 -13.55 19.32
CA PRO A 179 3.42 -14.82 19.38
C PRO A 179 2.13 -14.82 18.55
N TYR A 180 1.58 -13.64 18.23
CA TYR A 180 0.30 -13.52 17.51
C TYR A 180 0.45 -13.35 16.00
N CYS A 181 1.53 -12.67 15.56
CA CYS A 181 1.73 -12.34 14.14
C CYS A 181 3.08 -12.81 13.57
N ASN A 182 3.92 -13.47 14.37
CA ASN A 182 5.24 -13.97 14.00
C ASN A 182 6.20 -12.89 13.44
N VAL A 183 5.93 -11.60 13.68
CA VAL A 183 6.81 -10.50 13.27
C VAL A 183 8.03 -10.41 14.19
N ASP A 184 9.21 -10.22 13.60
CA ASP A 184 10.48 -9.96 14.31
C ASP A 184 10.42 -8.59 15.03
N LEU A 185 10.49 -8.63 16.36
CA LEU A 185 10.38 -7.45 17.22
C LEU A 185 11.63 -6.57 17.17
N ASP A 186 12.80 -7.16 16.97
CA ASP A 186 14.05 -6.42 16.90
C ASP A 186 14.18 -5.70 15.56
N GLN A 187 13.72 -6.32 14.47
CA GLN A 187 13.61 -5.63 13.19
C GLN A 187 12.64 -4.45 13.27
N LEU A 188 11.51 -4.62 13.95
CA LEU A 188 10.52 -3.55 14.13
C LEU A 188 11.08 -2.40 14.97
N GLU A 189 11.82 -2.70 16.04
CA GLU A 189 12.48 -1.67 16.86
C GLU A 189 13.56 -0.91 16.08
N ARG A 190 14.37 -1.62 15.26
CA ARG A 190 15.35 -0.97 14.37
C ARG A 190 14.68 -0.04 13.36
N LYS A 191 13.57 -0.47 12.76
CA LYS A 191 12.79 0.35 11.83
C LYS A 191 12.19 1.58 12.52
N ALA A 192 11.66 1.43 13.74
CA ALA A 192 11.13 2.55 14.51
C ALA A 192 12.20 3.61 14.79
N LYS A 193 13.39 3.19 15.25
CA LYS A 193 14.54 4.10 15.48
C LYS A 193 15.00 4.78 14.20
N LEU A 194 14.96 4.09 13.06
CA LEU A 194 15.28 4.69 11.77
C LEU A 194 14.26 5.76 11.37
N MET A 195 12.96 5.47 11.52
CA MET A 195 11.89 6.43 11.24
C MET A 195 12.00 7.66 12.13
N GLU A 196 12.32 7.49 13.42
CA GLU A 196 12.55 8.60 14.35
C GLU A 196 13.73 9.49 13.93
N ARG A 197 14.86 8.88 13.52
CA ARG A 197 16.01 9.64 12.98
C ARG A 197 15.66 10.41 11.71
N MET A 198 14.89 9.79 10.81
CA MET A 198 14.44 10.45 9.58
C MET A 198 13.50 11.62 9.87
N ALA A 199 12.58 11.46 10.84
CA ALA A 199 11.69 12.54 11.27
C ALA A 199 12.47 13.73 11.85
N LEU A 200 13.44 13.46 12.73
CA LEU A 200 14.32 14.49 13.29
C LEU A 200 15.13 15.21 12.21
N HIS A 201 15.60 14.49 11.19
CA HIS A 201 16.32 15.09 10.07
C HIS A 201 15.41 15.98 9.22
N GLY A 202 14.18 15.54 8.93
CA GLY A 202 13.18 16.36 8.24
C GLY A 202 12.85 17.65 9.00
N ASP A 203 12.76 17.59 10.33
CA ASP A 203 12.54 18.77 11.17
C ASP A 203 13.74 19.72 11.21
N ALA A 204 14.96 19.20 11.12
CA ALA A 204 16.16 20.02 11.00
C ALA A 204 16.16 20.79 9.68
N ILE A 205 15.83 20.14 8.55
CA ILE A 205 15.74 20.81 7.24
C ILE A 205 14.64 21.88 7.25
N ARG A 206 13.47 21.57 7.82
CA ARG A 206 12.37 22.54 7.94
C ARG A 206 12.75 23.77 8.77
N ARG A 207 13.52 23.59 9.84
CA ARG A 207 14.03 24.70 10.67
C ARG A 207 15.06 25.54 9.93
N ALA A 208 16.03 24.90 9.26
CA ALA A 208 17.05 25.60 8.47
C ALA A 208 16.44 26.49 7.37
N ARG A 209 15.36 26.03 6.72
CA ARG A 209 14.66 26.84 5.72
C ARG A 209 13.97 28.08 6.31
N ARG A 210 13.49 28.03 7.56
CA ARG A 210 12.86 29.19 8.22
C ARG A 210 13.85 30.25 8.67
N THR A 211 15.09 29.87 8.97
CA THR A 211 16.13 30.81 9.42
C THR A 211 16.83 31.54 8.27
N CYS A 212 16.60 31.14 7.02
CA CYS A 212 17.19 31.76 5.83
C CYS A 212 16.21 32.68 5.06
N LEU A 213 15.03 32.96 5.63
CA LEU A 213 14.03 33.93 5.14
C LEU A 213 14.02 35.12 6.09
#